data_AF-A0A5T8WCN5-F1
#
_entry.id   AF-A0A5T8WCN5-F1
#
_cell.length_a   1.000
_cell.length_b   1.000
_cell.length_c   1.000
_cell.angle_alpha   90.00
_cell.angle_beta   90.00
_cell.angle_gamma   90.00
#
_symmetry.space_group_name_H-M   'P 1'
#
loop_
_entity.id
_entity.type
_entity.pdbx_description
1 polymer ?
#
loop_
_entity_poly.entity_id
_entity_poly.type
_entity_poly.pdbx_seq_one_letter_code
_entity_poly.pdbx_strand_id
1 'polypeptide(L)'
;LVASICAFFTYKKSKLFCISIVLFNCILIFLHGNKGPIFSIFIAFILYLSYIENKKIKFMFLVKSFAVIAVIVTAFFAYTFTDGNPIENMANYSDYTRNAVLVASSNFDFMYGKLLMESEVYSRIPRAIWPDKPEDFGALYLAKVFFPDAFYRNQGAPAFGYGELYADFGLFTPVWLVISGVFKGVLAKYFSNKTQETKSAHYFIMFLFCIGISVIPVSMGWLFPEHLMIAFMVYI
;
A
#
# COMPACT_ATOMS: atom_id res chain seq x y z
N LEU A 1 5.52 -5.74 -9.25
CA LEU A 1 4.19 -5.10 -9.49
C LEU A 1 4.17 -4.24 -10.75
N VAL A 2 5.04 -3.24 -10.91
CA VAL A 2 5.12 -2.42 -12.15
C VAL A 2 5.22 -3.27 -13.42
N ALA A 3 6.12 -4.27 -13.45
CA ALA A 3 6.27 -5.18 -14.57
C ALA A 3 4.96 -5.94 -14.92
N SER A 4 4.22 -6.39 -13.90
CA SER A 4 2.91 -7.03 -14.08
C SER A 4 1.90 -6.06 -14.69
N ILE A 5 1.89 -4.80 -14.24
CA ILE A 5 1.00 -3.76 -14.78
C ILE A 5 1.31 -3.51 -16.25
N CYS A 6 2.59 -3.32 -16.62
CA CYS A 6 3.00 -3.16 -18.01
C CYS A 6 2.65 -4.39 -18.86
N ALA A 7 2.79 -5.60 -18.30
CA ALA A 7 2.44 -6.84 -18.99
C ALA A 7 0.96 -6.91 -19.37
N PHE A 8 0.04 -6.33 -18.58
CA PHE A 8 -1.39 -6.29 -18.92
C PHE A 8 -1.64 -5.63 -20.29
N PHE A 9 -0.89 -4.58 -20.65
CA PHE A 9 -1.02 -3.91 -21.94
C PHE A 9 -0.50 -4.75 -23.12
N THR A 10 0.24 -5.83 -22.84
CA THR A 10 0.66 -6.82 -23.85
C THR A 10 -0.32 -8.00 -23.98
N TYR A 11 -1.32 -8.10 -23.09
CA TYR A 11 -2.23 -9.24 -22.98
C TYR A 11 -2.94 -9.59 -24.29
N LYS A 12 -3.36 -8.58 -25.07
CA LYS A 12 -4.01 -8.81 -26.37
C LYS A 12 -3.07 -9.38 -27.43
N LYS A 13 -1.79 -8.99 -27.41
CA LYS A 13 -0.80 -9.42 -28.40
C LYS A 13 -0.21 -10.78 -28.03
N SER A 14 0.13 -10.98 -26.76
CA SER A 14 0.73 -12.23 -26.28
C SER A 14 0.22 -12.56 -24.88
N LYS A 15 -0.85 -13.36 -24.82
CA LYS A 15 -1.44 -13.83 -23.56
C LYS A 15 -0.44 -14.63 -22.74
N LEU A 16 0.31 -15.52 -23.39
CA LEU A 16 1.29 -16.39 -22.72
C LEU A 16 2.37 -15.55 -22.03
N PHE A 17 2.94 -14.57 -22.74
CA PHE A 17 3.95 -13.67 -22.20
C PHE A 17 3.43 -12.88 -20.99
N CYS A 18 2.23 -12.32 -21.10
CA CYS A 18 1.58 -11.62 -19.98
C CYS A 18 1.42 -12.53 -18.76
N ILE A 19 0.90 -13.75 -18.95
CA ILE A 19 0.68 -14.71 -17.85
C ILE A 19 2.02 -15.11 -17.23
N SER A 20 3.05 -15.39 -18.04
CA SER A 20 4.38 -15.75 -17.55
C SER A 20 5.01 -14.65 -16.70
N ILE A 21 4.96 -13.39 -17.12
CA ILE A 21 5.50 -12.27 -16.34
C ILE A 21 4.75 -12.10 -15.02
N VAL A 22 3.42 -12.17 -15.07
CA VAL A 22 2.58 -12.02 -13.87
C VAL A 22 2.87 -13.14 -12.88
N LEU A 23 2.92 -14.39 -13.34
CA LEU A 23 3.19 -15.56 -12.51
C LEU A 23 4.60 -15.49 -11.90
N PHE A 24 5.60 -15.13 -12.70
CA PHE A 24 6.96 -14.93 -12.22
C PHE A 24 7.04 -13.82 -11.15
N ASN A 25 6.36 -12.68 -11.37
CA ASN A 25 6.28 -11.61 -10.36
C ASN A 25 5.58 -12.08 -9.09
N CYS A 26 4.50 -12.85 -9.19
CA CYS A 26 3.81 -13.40 -8.03
C CYS A 26 4.71 -14.32 -7.21
N ILE A 27 5.52 -15.16 -7.88
CA ILE A 27 6.51 -16.01 -7.20
C ILE A 27 7.57 -15.17 -6.49
N LEU A 28 8.13 -14.15 -7.15
CA LEU A 28 9.12 -13.26 -6.52
C LEU A 28 8.55 -12.52 -5.31
N ILE A 29 7.32 -11.99 -5.43
CA ILE A 29 6.62 -11.33 -4.32
C ILE A 29 6.37 -12.33 -3.18
N PHE A 30 6.00 -13.56 -3.51
CA PHE A 30 5.79 -14.61 -2.53
C PHE A 30 7.08 -14.94 -1.76
N LEU A 31 8.21 -15.06 -2.46
CA LEU A 31 9.52 -15.30 -1.84
C LEU A 31 10.00 -14.13 -0.97
N HIS A 32 9.58 -12.90 -1.29
CA HIS A 32 9.85 -11.71 -0.48
C HIS A 32 9.09 -11.71 0.86
N GLY A 33 8.11 -12.59 1.06
CA GLY A 33 7.35 -12.73 2.31
C GLY A 33 6.20 -11.74 2.47
N ASN A 34 6.17 -10.65 1.69
CA ASN A 34 5.03 -9.72 1.66
C ASN A 34 3.95 -10.20 0.67
N LYS A 35 2.81 -10.66 1.20
CA LYS A 35 1.69 -11.19 0.40
C LYS A 35 0.74 -10.09 -0.13
N GLY A 36 0.79 -8.88 0.45
CA GLY A 36 -0.09 -7.76 0.09
C GLY A 36 -0.06 -7.40 -1.41
N PRO A 37 1.12 -7.28 -2.04
CA PRO A 37 1.22 -6.89 -3.45
C PRO A 37 0.57 -7.88 -4.43
N ILE A 38 0.37 -9.15 -4.07
CA ILE A 38 -0.36 -10.12 -4.90
C ILE A 38 -1.82 -9.69 -5.07
N PHE A 39 -2.44 -9.22 -3.99
CA PHE A 39 -3.79 -8.64 -4.05
C PHE A 39 -3.81 -7.37 -4.90
N SER A 40 -2.80 -6.51 -4.76
CA SER A 40 -2.67 -5.30 -5.60
C SER A 40 -2.58 -5.63 -7.09
N ILE A 41 -1.85 -6.69 -7.50
CA ILE A 41 -1.83 -7.18 -8.89
C ILE A 41 -3.24 -7.57 -9.34
N PHE A 42 -3.95 -8.34 -8.53
CA PHE A 42 -5.27 -8.84 -8.87
C PHE A 42 -6.30 -7.71 -9.04
N ILE A 43 -6.33 -6.76 -8.11
CA ILE A 43 -7.21 -5.58 -8.18
C ILE A 43 -6.83 -4.72 -9.39
N ALA A 44 -5.53 -4.48 -9.61
CA ALA A 44 -5.06 -3.76 -10.79
C ALA A 44 -5.49 -4.45 -12.10
N PHE A 45 -5.49 -5.79 -12.15
CA PHE A 45 -5.97 -6.51 -13.32
C PHE A 45 -7.48 -6.33 -13.55
N ILE A 46 -8.30 -6.38 -12.51
CA ILE A 46 -9.74 -6.10 -12.60
C ILE A 46 -9.97 -4.68 -13.13
N LEU A 47 -9.23 -3.71 -12.60
CA LEU A 47 -9.33 -2.32 -13.03
C LEU A 47 -8.86 -2.13 -14.47
N TYR A 48 -7.80 -2.83 -14.90
CA TYR A 48 -7.38 -2.85 -16.30
C TYR A 48 -8.51 -3.36 -17.19
N LEU A 49 -9.15 -4.47 -16.84
CA LEU A 49 -10.28 -5.01 -17.61
C LEU A 49 -11.46 -4.03 -17.67
N SER A 50 -11.74 -3.32 -16.58
CA SER A 50 -12.86 -2.38 -16.51
C SER A 50 -12.58 -1.06 -17.24
N TYR A 51 -11.43 -0.42 -16.99
CA TYR A 51 -11.12 0.94 -17.43
C TYR A 51 -10.34 1.02 -18.75
N ILE A 52 -9.59 -0.02 -19.12
CA ILE A 52 -8.84 -0.05 -20.40
C ILE A 52 -9.59 -0.86 -21.44
N GLU A 53 -10.09 -2.03 -21.04
CA GLU A 53 -10.78 -2.97 -21.94
C GLU A 53 -12.29 -2.75 -21.99
N ASN A 54 -12.84 -1.83 -21.19
CA ASN A 54 -14.28 -1.53 -21.09
C ASN A 54 -15.16 -2.77 -20.83
N LYS A 55 -14.61 -3.79 -20.14
CA LYS A 55 -15.36 -4.99 -19.80
C LYS A 55 -16.15 -4.78 -18.53
N LYS A 56 -17.46 -5.05 -18.61
CA LYS A 56 -18.32 -5.07 -17.42
C LYS A 56 -17.98 -6.30 -16.56
N ILE A 57 -17.41 -6.05 -15.39
CA ILE A 57 -17.09 -7.10 -14.42
C ILE A 57 -18.37 -7.45 -13.66
N LYS A 58 -18.81 -8.70 -13.77
CA LYS A 58 -20.00 -9.19 -13.06
C LYS A 58 -19.70 -9.29 -11.57
N PHE A 59 -20.62 -8.85 -10.72
CA PHE A 59 -20.49 -8.97 -9.26
C PHE A 59 -20.17 -10.41 -8.81
N MET A 60 -20.87 -11.41 -9.39
CA MET A 60 -20.63 -12.82 -9.07
C MET A 60 -19.23 -13.31 -9.45
N PHE A 61 -18.58 -12.71 -10.45
CA PHE A 61 -17.18 -13.02 -10.75
C PHE A 61 -16.28 -12.55 -9.62
N LEU A 62 -16.48 -11.31 -9.14
CA LEU A 62 -15.73 -10.76 -8.00
C LEU A 62 -15.90 -11.64 -6.76
N VAL A 63 -17.14 -11.98 -6.39
CA VAL A 63 -17.43 -12.84 -5.23
C VAL A 63 -16.68 -14.17 -5.33
N LYS A 64 -16.73 -14.85 -6.49
CA LYS A 64 -16.04 -16.12 -6.69
C LYS A 64 -14.51 -15.96 -6.61
N SER A 65 -13.95 -14.93 -7.24
CA SER A 65 -12.51 -14.69 -7.21
C SER A 65 -12.01 -14.38 -5.80
N PHE A 66 -12.71 -13.51 -5.06
CA PHE A 66 -12.34 -13.21 -3.67
C PHE A 66 -12.52 -14.42 -2.74
N ALA A 67 -13.54 -15.25 -2.95
CA ALA A 67 -13.71 -16.50 -2.20
C ALA A 67 -12.54 -17.47 -2.45
N VAL A 68 -12.11 -17.63 -3.70
CA VAL A 68 -10.94 -18.47 -4.04
C VAL A 68 -9.67 -17.92 -3.39
N ILE A 69 -9.44 -16.60 -3.49
CA ILE A 69 -8.28 -15.96 -2.85
C ILE A 69 -8.33 -16.15 -1.33
N ALA A 70 -9.49 -15.97 -0.70
CA ALA A 70 -9.67 -16.16 0.74
C ALA A 70 -9.36 -17.60 1.16
N VAL A 71 -9.86 -18.60 0.43
CA VAL A 71 -9.56 -20.02 0.69
C VAL A 71 -8.06 -20.29 0.57
N ILE A 72 -7.41 -19.79 -0.47
CA ILE A 72 -5.97 -19.96 -0.68
C ILE A 72 -5.19 -19.33 0.48
N VAL A 73 -5.52 -18.09 0.84
CA VAL A 73 -4.84 -17.35 1.91
C VAL A 73 -5.03 -18.02 3.26
N THR A 74 -6.25 -18.48 3.56
CA THR A 74 -6.55 -19.23 4.80
C THR A 74 -5.84 -20.57 4.83
N ALA A 75 -5.81 -21.32 3.73
CA ALA A 75 -5.08 -22.59 3.66
C ALA A 75 -3.58 -22.39 3.87
N PHE A 76 -3.00 -21.35 3.27
CA PHE A 76 -1.60 -20.99 3.51
C PHE A 76 -1.34 -20.53 4.93
N PHE A 77 -2.25 -19.73 5.51
CA PHE A 77 -2.14 -19.32 6.90
C PHE A 77 -2.14 -20.55 7.81
N ALA A 78 -3.12 -21.45 7.65
CA ALA A 78 -3.19 -22.71 8.39
C ALA A 78 -1.94 -23.59 8.23
N TYR A 79 -1.33 -23.63 7.05
CA TYR A 79 -0.09 -24.38 6.81
C TYR A 79 1.15 -23.77 7.47
N THR A 80 1.24 -22.43 7.48
CA THR A 80 2.41 -21.70 8.01
C THR A 80 2.31 -21.39 9.50
N PHE A 81 1.13 -21.61 10.09
CA PHE A 81 0.84 -21.26 11.46
C PHE A 81 1.27 -22.37 12.42
N THR A 82 2.14 -22.04 13.36
CA THR A 82 2.80 -23.03 14.23
C THR A 82 2.26 -23.07 15.66
N ASP A 83 1.61 -22.01 16.18
CA ASP A 83 1.13 -21.97 17.57
C ASP A 83 0.03 -20.94 17.83
N GLY A 84 -0.98 -21.32 18.63
CA GLY A 84 -2.06 -20.44 19.13
C GLY A 84 -3.42 -20.64 18.44
N ASN A 85 -4.35 -19.68 18.63
CA ASN A 85 -5.62 -19.67 17.90
C ASN A 85 -5.48 -18.88 16.58
N PRO A 86 -5.70 -19.51 15.41
CA PRO A 86 -5.52 -18.83 14.13
C PRO A 86 -6.49 -17.66 13.92
N ILE A 87 -7.71 -17.73 14.47
CA ILE A 87 -8.71 -16.67 14.37
C ILE A 87 -8.29 -15.46 15.20
N GLU A 88 -7.80 -15.70 16.42
CA GLU A 88 -7.31 -14.64 17.31
C GLU A 88 -6.08 -13.94 16.70
N ASN A 89 -5.16 -14.70 16.13
CA ASN A 89 -4.00 -14.13 15.46
C ASN A 89 -4.38 -13.34 14.21
N MET A 90 -5.35 -13.80 13.42
CA MET A 90 -5.93 -13.01 12.34
C MET A 90 -6.61 -11.72 12.84
N ALA A 91 -7.28 -11.75 13.99
CA ALA A 91 -7.85 -10.55 14.61
C ALA A 91 -6.76 -9.58 15.09
N ASN A 92 -5.65 -10.10 15.62
CA ASN A 92 -4.49 -9.30 16.04
C ASN A 92 -3.79 -8.58 14.88
N TYR A 93 -3.95 -9.00 13.62
CA TYR A 93 -3.50 -8.22 12.45
C TYR A 93 -4.25 -6.89 12.24
N SER A 94 -5.36 -6.65 12.96
CA SER A 94 -6.08 -5.36 12.96
C SER A 94 -5.59 -4.41 14.07
N ASP A 95 -4.38 -4.62 14.57
CA ASP A 95 -3.77 -3.82 15.65
C ASP A 95 -3.64 -2.34 15.32
N TYR A 96 -3.55 -1.95 14.03
CA TYR A 96 -3.47 -0.55 13.63
C TYR A 96 -4.60 0.33 14.18
N THR A 97 -5.81 -0.20 14.34
CA THR A 97 -6.91 0.56 14.95
C THR A 97 -6.73 0.67 16.46
N ARG A 98 -6.29 -0.41 17.10
CA ARG A 98 -5.99 -0.44 18.54
C ARG A 98 -4.84 0.52 18.89
N ASN A 99 -3.80 0.53 18.07
CA ASN A 99 -2.63 1.39 18.23
C ASN A 99 -3.01 2.86 17.98
N ALA A 100 -3.92 3.15 17.04
CA ALA A 100 -4.47 4.50 16.88
C ALA A 100 -5.23 4.97 18.12
N VAL A 101 -6.07 4.10 18.71
CA VAL A 101 -6.78 4.41 19.96
C VAL A 101 -5.83 4.58 21.13
N LEU A 102 -4.75 3.79 21.19
CA LEU A 102 -3.70 3.93 22.20
C LEU A 102 -3.06 5.32 22.17
N VAL A 103 -2.70 5.81 21.00
CA VAL A 103 -2.16 7.18 20.83
C VAL A 103 -3.18 8.23 21.27
N ALA A 104 -4.44 8.04 20.91
CA ALA A 104 -5.50 9.00 21.24
C ALA A 104 -5.84 9.04 22.74
N SER A 105 -5.67 7.93 23.46
CA SER A 105 -5.98 7.84 24.88
C SER A 105 -4.82 8.17 25.82
N SER A 106 -3.60 8.27 25.30
CA SER A 106 -2.38 8.34 26.13
C SER A 106 -1.92 9.76 26.53
N ASN A 107 -2.76 10.79 26.41
CA ASN A 107 -2.36 12.20 26.62
C ASN A 107 -1.04 12.57 25.89
N PHE A 108 -0.86 12.04 24.68
CA PHE A 108 0.36 12.26 23.90
C PHE A 108 0.41 13.69 23.35
N ASP A 109 1.55 14.37 23.53
CA ASP A 109 1.75 15.72 23.01
C ASP A 109 1.73 15.74 21.48
N PHE A 110 0.99 16.69 20.90
CA PHE A 110 0.90 16.76 19.45
C PHE A 110 2.22 17.19 18.81
N MET A 111 2.55 16.57 17.69
CA MET A 111 3.81 16.74 16.96
C MET A 111 3.70 17.74 15.81
N TYR A 112 2.52 18.32 15.59
CA TYR A 112 2.24 19.44 14.68
C TYR A 112 2.75 19.24 13.23
N GLY A 113 2.65 18.01 12.72
CA GLY A 113 3.05 17.66 11.34
C GLY A 113 4.51 17.23 11.21
N LYS A 114 5.26 17.16 12.31
CA LYS A 114 6.64 16.67 12.33
C LYS A 114 6.71 15.21 11.85
N LEU A 115 5.83 14.33 12.33
CA LEU A 115 5.90 12.91 11.98
C LEU A 115 5.61 12.70 10.50
N LEU A 116 4.62 13.41 9.96
CA LEU A 116 4.30 13.44 8.54
C LEU A 116 5.50 13.91 7.71
N MET A 117 6.11 15.05 8.09
CA MET A 117 7.25 15.62 7.38
C MET A 117 8.44 14.65 7.38
N GLU A 118 8.77 14.06 8.53
CA GLU A 118 9.85 13.08 8.64
C GLU A 118 9.59 11.82 7.81
N SER A 119 8.37 11.28 7.87
CA SER A 119 7.96 10.11 7.08
C SER A 119 8.08 10.36 5.58
N GLU A 120 7.86 11.59 5.10
CA GLU A 120 8.06 11.93 3.69
C GLU A 120 9.53 12.26 3.37
N VAL A 121 10.20 13.07 4.17
CA VAL A 121 11.51 13.61 3.78
C VAL A 121 12.63 12.64 4.15
N TYR A 122 12.67 12.17 5.40
CA TYR A 122 13.80 11.41 5.93
C TYR A 122 13.83 9.98 5.36
N SER A 123 12.67 9.43 5.03
CA SER A 123 12.57 8.11 4.38
C SER A 123 13.24 8.09 3.00
N ARG A 124 13.27 9.23 2.30
CA ARG A 124 13.81 9.36 0.93
C ARG A 124 15.32 9.60 0.88
N ILE A 125 15.93 10.04 1.98
CA ILE A 125 17.36 10.33 2.04
C ILE A 125 18.10 9.04 2.42
N PRO A 126 18.92 8.43 1.52
CA PRO A 126 19.70 7.25 1.87
C PRO A 126 20.71 7.54 2.98
N ARG A 127 20.98 6.56 3.85
CA ARG A 127 21.98 6.69 4.92
C ARG A 127 23.40 6.96 4.39
N ALA A 128 23.71 6.58 3.15
CA ALA A 128 24.98 6.92 2.53
C ALA A 128 25.16 8.44 2.31
N ILE A 129 24.06 9.19 2.14
CA ILE A 129 24.07 10.65 1.97
C ILE A 129 23.97 11.35 3.33
N TRP A 130 23.21 10.79 4.27
CA TRP A 130 23.10 11.29 5.63
C TRP A 130 23.37 10.16 6.64
N PRO A 131 24.64 9.95 7.03
CA PRO A 131 25.03 8.87 7.95
C PRO A 131 24.35 8.98 9.32
N ASP A 132 24.28 10.19 9.87
CA ASP A 132 23.71 10.50 11.18
C ASP A 132 22.17 10.62 11.16
N LYS A 133 21.50 10.12 10.13
CA LYS A 133 20.04 10.15 10.05
C LYS A 133 19.43 9.39 11.24
N PRO A 134 18.45 9.99 11.95
CA PRO A 134 17.76 9.31 13.05
C PRO A 134 17.19 7.95 12.61
N GLU A 135 17.14 7.00 13.52
CA GLU A 135 16.53 5.69 13.26
C GLU A 135 15.03 5.68 13.60
N ASP A 136 14.61 6.59 14.47
CA ASP A 136 13.32 6.70 15.12
C ASP A 136 12.53 7.92 14.64
N PHE A 137 12.41 8.08 13.32
CA PHE A 137 11.69 9.20 12.70
C PHE A 137 10.31 8.79 12.19
N GLY A 138 9.40 9.77 12.08
CA GLY A 138 8.05 9.54 11.57
C GLY A 138 7.28 8.49 12.38
N ALA A 139 6.65 7.53 11.73
CA ALA A 139 5.90 6.45 12.41
C ALA A 139 6.75 5.61 13.38
N LEU A 140 8.06 5.49 13.13
CA LEU A 140 8.98 4.74 13.98
C LEU A 140 9.19 5.40 15.35
N TYR A 141 9.02 6.72 15.44
CA TYR A 141 9.03 7.43 16.71
C TYR A 141 7.92 6.94 17.63
N LEU A 142 6.71 6.76 17.11
CA LEU A 142 5.57 6.24 17.88
C LEU A 142 5.82 4.80 18.32
N ALA A 143 6.41 3.97 17.46
CA ALA A 143 6.80 2.61 17.84
C ALA A 143 7.78 2.60 19.02
N LYS A 144 8.77 3.50 19.02
CA LYS A 144 9.73 3.66 20.13
C LYS A 144 9.04 4.08 21.44
N VAL A 145 8.05 4.98 21.37
CA VAL A 145 7.34 5.49 22.57
C VAL A 145 6.38 4.46 23.14
N PHE A 146 5.53 3.84 22.30
CA PHE A 146 4.46 2.96 22.75
C PHE A 146 4.86 1.49 22.87
N PHE A 147 5.89 1.06 22.13
CA PHE A 147 6.37 -0.33 22.09
C PHE A 147 7.91 -0.40 22.11
N PRO A 148 8.57 0.18 23.14
CA PRO A 148 10.03 0.30 23.18
C PRO A 148 10.75 -1.05 23.07
N ASP A 149 10.27 -2.08 23.77
CA ASP A 149 10.90 -3.41 23.74
C ASP A 149 10.89 -4.04 22.34
N ALA A 150 9.80 -3.89 21.60
CA ALA A 150 9.69 -4.40 20.23
C ALA A 150 10.58 -3.59 19.27
N PHE A 151 10.63 -2.26 19.46
CA PHE A 151 11.46 -1.35 18.69
C PHE A 151 12.96 -1.69 18.83
N TYR A 152 13.47 -1.77 20.07
CA TYR A 152 14.90 -2.06 20.32
C TYR A 152 15.31 -3.48 19.94
N ARG A 153 14.37 -4.43 19.89
CA ARG A 153 14.61 -5.81 19.42
C ARG A 153 14.49 -5.96 17.90
N ASN A 154 14.21 -4.89 17.15
CA ASN A 154 13.97 -4.94 15.71
C ASN A 154 12.90 -5.96 15.29
N GLN A 155 11.85 -6.13 16.11
CA GLN A 155 10.77 -7.10 15.86
C GLN A 155 9.69 -6.58 14.90
N GLY A 156 9.96 -5.46 14.23
CA GLY A 156 9.01 -4.74 13.39
C GLY A 156 8.35 -3.57 14.13
N ALA A 157 8.03 -2.52 13.38
CA ALA A 157 7.29 -1.37 13.92
C ALA A 157 5.78 -1.63 13.82
N PRO A 158 5.03 -1.52 14.93
CA PRO A 158 3.58 -1.62 14.90
C PRO A 158 2.99 -0.57 13.95
N ALA A 159 1.96 -0.94 13.20
CA ALA A 159 1.23 0.02 12.40
C ALA A 159 0.36 0.88 13.32
N PHE A 160 0.34 2.20 13.13
CA PHE A 160 -0.51 3.10 13.91
C PHE A 160 -1.73 3.58 13.15
N GLY A 161 -1.84 3.27 11.85
CA GLY A 161 -2.98 3.68 11.01
C GLY A 161 -3.19 5.20 11.05
N TYR A 162 -4.40 5.65 11.39
CA TYR A 162 -4.67 7.08 11.56
C TYR A 162 -4.09 7.68 12.85
N GLY A 163 -3.54 6.87 13.75
CA GLY A 163 -2.84 7.30 14.95
C GLY A 163 -1.63 8.19 14.66
N GLU A 164 -0.95 7.99 13.53
CA GLU A 164 0.17 8.85 13.11
C GLU A 164 -0.30 10.27 12.81
N LEU A 165 -1.39 10.40 12.05
CA LEU A 165 -2.01 11.70 11.77
C LEU A 165 -2.66 12.32 13.00
N TYR A 166 -3.14 11.50 13.94
CA TYR A 166 -3.64 11.97 15.22
C TYR A 166 -2.52 12.50 16.11
N ALA A 167 -1.38 11.81 16.17
CA ALA A 167 -0.20 12.28 16.87
C ALA A 167 0.29 13.64 16.33
N ASP A 168 0.16 13.89 15.02
CA ASP A 168 0.50 15.20 14.44
C ASP A 168 -0.55 16.28 14.66
N PHE A 169 -1.84 15.98 14.42
CA PHE A 169 -2.89 17.00 14.26
C PHE A 169 -4.01 16.92 15.30
N GLY A 170 -4.02 15.90 16.15
CA GLY A 170 -5.05 15.68 17.16
C GLY A 170 -6.47 15.72 16.60
N LEU A 171 -7.31 16.58 17.16
CA LEU A 171 -8.70 16.75 16.72
C LEU A 171 -8.83 17.32 15.30
N PHE A 172 -7.76 17.85 14.69
CA PHE A 172 -7.76 18.29 13.29
C PHE A 172 -7.49 17.17 12.28
N THR A 173 -7.19 15.94 12.72
CA THR A 173 -7.00 14.79 11.81
C THR A 173 -8.16 14.59 10.83
N PRO A 174 -9.45 14.65 11.23
CA PRO A 174 -10.55 14.53 10.27
C PRO A 174 -10.53 15.60 9.19
N VAL A 175 -10.16 16.84 9.55
CA VAL A 175 -10.04 17.96 8.58
C VAL A 175 -8.94 17.66 7.56
N TRP A 176 -7.78 17.20 8.03
CA TRP A 176 -6.69 16.77 7.15
C TRP A 176 -7.10 15.62 6.23
N LEU A 177 -7.82 14.62 6.75
CA LEU A 177 -8.32 13.49 5.95
C LEU A 177 -9.31 13.94 4.87
N VAL A 178 -10.18 14.91 5.17
CA VAL A 178 -11.09 15.49 4.17
C VAL A 178 -10.30 16.21 3.08
N ILE A 179 -9.37 17.10 3.45
CA ILE A 179 -8.58 17.86 2.47
C ILE A 179 -7.76 16.94 1.57
N SER A 180 -7.02 16.02 2.18
CA SER A 180 -6.18 15.06 1.44
C SER A 180 -7.03 14.09 0.60
N GLY A 181 -8.21 13.69 1.10
CA GLY A 181 -9.17 12.86 0.38
C GLY A 181 -9.75 13.56 -0.86
N VAL A 182 -10.14 14.83 -0.75
CA VAL A 182 -10.59 15.65 -1.89
C VAL A 182 -9.49 15.74 -2.94
N PHE A 183 -8.27 16.04 -2.52
CA PHE A 183 -7.13 16.12 -3.44
C PHE A 183 -6.86 14.79 -4.17
N LYS A 184 -6.83 13.67 -3.43
CA LYS A 184 -6.69 12.33 -4.02
C LYS A 184 -7.83 12.00 -4.97
N GLY A 185 -9.07 12.38 -4.64
CA GLY A 185 -10.24 12.19 -5.49
C GLY A 185 -10.16 12.96 -6.81
N VAL A 186 -9.74 14.22 -6.76
CA VAL A 186 -9.52 15.05 -7.97
C VAL A 186 -8.47 14.41 -8.87
N LEU A 187 -7.33 14.00 -8.31
CA LEU A 187 -6.27 13.33 -9.07
C LEU A 187 -6.73 11.98 -9.63
N ALA A 188 -7.41 11.16 -8.83
CA ALA A 188 -7.97 9.88 -9.28
C ALA A 188 -8.95 10.07 -10.44
N LYS A 189 -9.80 11.09 -10.40
CA LYS A 189 -10.71 11.43 -11.50
C LYS A 189 -9.96 11.86 -12.75
N TYR A 190 -8.97 12.74 -12.61
CA TYR A 190 -8.13 13.16 -13.73
C TYR A 190 -7.42 11.97 -14.40
N PHE A 191 -6.71 11.15 -13.62
CA PHE A 191 -5.95 10.02 -14.16
C PHE A 191 -6.84 8.89 -14.68
N SER A 192 -8.01 8.65 -14.08
CA SER A 192 -8.96 7.65 -14.59
C SER A 192 -9.55 8.06 -15.95
N ASN A 193 -9.85 9.34 -16.17
CA ASN A 193 -10.29 9.85 -17.45
C ASN A 193 -9.17 9.71 -18.49
N LYS A 194 -7.95 10.16 -18.16
CA LYS A 194 -6.79 10.05 -19.07
C LYS A 194 -6.46 8.62 -19.43
N THR A 195 -6.51 7.72 -18.45
CA THR A 195 -6.34 6.26 -18.64
C THR A 195 -7.32 5.70 -19.67
N GLN A 196 -8.60 6.08 -19.58
CA GLN A 196 -9.64 5.62 -20.53
C GLN A 196 -9.46 6.22 -21.93
N GLU A 197 -9.06 7.50 -22.01
CA GLU A 197 -8.82 8.22 -23.26
C GLU A 197 -7.62 7.64 -24.03
N THR A 198 -6.47 7.52 -23.37
CA THR A 198 -5.21 7.15 -24.03
C THR A 198 -4.92 5.65 -24.02
N LYS A 199 -5.55 4.90 -23.11
CA LYS A 199 -5.26 3.49 -22.85
C LYS A 199 -3.78 3.22 -22.62
N SER A 200 -3.10 4.11 -21.90
CA SER A 200 -1.65 4.02 -21.64
C SER A 200 -1.33 3.53 -20.23
N ALA A 201 -0.22 2.80 -20.11
CA ALA A 201 0.23 2.24 -18.84
C ALA A 201 0.67 3.30 -17.82
N HIS A 202 1.29 4.39 -18.26
CA HIS A 202 1.76 5.45 -17.36
C HIS A 202 0.62 6.16 -16.62
N TYR A 203 -0.47 6.51 -17.30
CA TYR A 203 -1.64 7.08 -16.63
C TYR A 203 -2.35 6.06 -15.75
N PHE A 204 -2.35 4.79 -16.16
CA PHE A 204 -2.93 3.72 -15.35
C PHE A 204 -2.18 3.53 -14.02
N ILE A 205 -0.84 3.59 -14.02
CA ILE A 205 -0.03 3.53 -12.80
C ILE A 205 -0.40 4.67 -11.84
N MET A 206 -0.52 5.91 -12.35
CA MET A 206 -0.94 7.05 -11.54
C MET A 206 -2.36 6.92 -11.02
N PHE A 207 -3.28 6.38 -11.85
CA PHE A 207 -4.64 6.10 -11.43
C PHE A 207 -4.68 5.09 -10.27
N LEU A 208 -3.98 3.95 -10.39
CA LEU A 208 -3.87 2.94 -9.34
C LEU A 208 -3.35 3.53 -8.03
N PHE A 209 -2.30 4.35 -8.12
CA PHE A 209 -1.74 5.04 -6.97
C PHE A 209 -2.77 5.95 -6.27
N CYS A 210 -3.48 6.79 -7.03
CA CYS A 210 -4.43 7.76 -6.46
C CYS A 210 -5.62 7.11 -5.76
N ILE A 211 -6.03 5.90 -6.17
CA ILE A 211 -7.10 5.14 -5.51
C ILE A 211 -6.58 4.25 -4.36
N GLY A 212 -5.31 4.38 -3.98
CA GLY A 212 -4.73 3.70 -2.82
C GLY A 212 -4.15 2.31 -3.12
N ILE A 213 -3.98 1.93 -4.39
CA ILE A 213 -3.28 0.67 -4.73
C ILE A 213 -1.79 0.97 -4.74
N SER A 214 -1.09 0.48 -3.71
CA SER A 214 0.37 0.59 -3.60
C SER A 214 1.04 -0.16 -4.76
N VAL A 215 1.64 0.60 -5.69
CA VAL A 215 2.44 0.06 -6.81
C VAL A 215 3.86 -0.25 -6.35
N ILE A 216 4.38 0.57 -5.43
CA ILE A 216 5.64 0.39 -4.72
C ILE A 216 5.31 0.01 -3.27
N PRO A 217 5.47 -1.27 -2.88
CA PRO A 217 5.06 -1.74 -1.56
C PRO A 217 6.13 -1.47 -0.50
N VAL A 218 6.42 -0.19 -0.26
CA VAL A 218 7.27 0.26 0.86
C VAL A 218 6.39 0.84 1.98
N SER A 219 6.88 0.73 3.21
CA SER A 219 6.09 0.91 4.43
C SER A 219 5.84 2.36 4.84
N MET A 220 6.53 3.34 4.24
CA MET A 220 6.48 4.74 4.70
C MET A 220 6.33 5.74 3.56
N GLY A 221 5.56 6.79 3.85
CA GLY A 221 5.33 7.92 2.96
C GLY A 221 4.24 7.72 1.91
N TRP A 222 3.76 8.82 1.35
CA TRP A 222 2.75 8.88 0.31
C TRP A 222 3.34 8.56 -1.07
N LEU A 223 4.67 8.52 -1.23
CA LEU A 223 5.39 8.03 -2.43
C LEU A 223 4.95 8.62 -3.79
N PHE A 224 4.28 9.77 -3.80
CA PHE A 224 3.77 10.37 -5.03
C PHE A 224 4.88 10.68 -6.05
N PRO A 225 6.03 11.29 -5.66
CA PRO A 225 7.13 11.55 -6.59
C PRO A 225 7.68 10.27 -7.25
N GLU A 226 7.79 9.18 -6.49
CA GLU A 226 8.31 7.91 -6.99
C GLU A 226 7.36 7.28 -8.02
N HIS A 227 6.05 7.33 -7.77
CA HIS A 227 5.05 6.85 -8.73
C HIS A 227 5.03 7.72 -10.00
N LEU A 228 5.21 9.04 -9.86
CA LEU A 228 5.34 9.95 -10.99
C LEU A 228 6.59 9.62 -11.83
N MET A 229 7.73 9.36 -11.19
CA MET A 229 8.96 8.96 -11.88
C MET A 229 8.78 7.64 -12.63
N ILE A 230 8.15 6.64 -12.01
CA ILE A 230 7.85 5.36 -12.67
C ILE A 230 6.93 5.60 -13.87
N ALA A 231 5.86 6.37 -13.71
CA ALA A 231 4.95 6.68 -14.81
C ALA A 231 5.69 7.39 -15.95
N PHE A 232 6.60 8.31 -15.64
CA PHE A 232 7.43 8.98 -16.63
C PHE A 232 8.41 8.03 -17.34
N MET A 233 9.06 7.12 -16.61
CA MET A 233 9.93 6.09 -17.21
C MET A 233 9.16 5.13 -18.12
N VAL A 234 7.88 4.86 -17.84
CA VAL A 234 7.00 4.03 -18.68
C VAL A 234 6.46 4.83 -19.88
N TYR A 235 6.51 6.16 -19.83
CA TYR A 235 6.09 7.02 -20.92
C TYR A 235 7.17 7.17 -22.00
N ILE A 236 8.44 7.29 -21.60
CA ILE A 236 9.62 7.31 -22.49
C ILE A 236 9.76 5.95 -23.19
#